data_AF-A0A3C0ZPZ8-F1
#
_entry.id   AF-A0A3C0ZPZ8-F1
#
_cell.length_a   1.000
_cell.length_b   1.000
_cell.length_c   1.000
_cell.angle_alpha   90.00
_cell.angle_beta   90.00
_cell.angle_gamma   90.00
#
_symmetry.space_group_name_H-M   'P 1'
#
loop_
_entity.id
_entity.type
_entity.pdbx_description
1 polymer ?
#
loop_
_entity_poly.entity_id
_entity_poly.type
_entity_poly.pdbx_seq_one_letter_code
_entity_poly.pdbx_strand_id
1 'polypeptide(L)' 'MPNTNPAIDDESVARYVHEKGKKVCDGIVDVHPIAAATKGRQGSELAPMAELVQAGAVGFTDDGSPIFSAEIMRRVL' A
#
# COMPACT_ATOMS: atom_id res chain seq x y z
N MET A 1 6.30 4.72 0.26
CA MET A 1 5.05 5.15 -0.40
C MET A 1 4.68 4.11 -1.47
N PRO A 2 3.39 3.97 -1.84
CA PRO A 2 2.91 2.88 -2.71
C PRO A 2 3.12 3.10 -4.21
N ASN A 3 3.76 4.20 -4.60
CA ASN A 3 4.06 4.59 -5.99
C ASN A 3 5.34 3.93 -6.54
N THR A 4 5.65 2.71 -6.11
CA THR A 4 6.72 1.87 -6.68
C THR A 4 6.28 1.22 -7.99
N ASN A 5 7.17 0.46 -8.64
CA ASN A 5 6.85 -0.36 -9.81
C ASN A 5 7.25 -1.83 -9.57
N PRO A 6 6.30 -2.76 -9.31
CA PRO A 6 4.85 -2.54 -9.25
C PRO A 6 4.41 -1.67 -8.06
N ALA A 7 3.19 -1.12 -8.13
CA ALA A 7 2.58 -0.41 -7.01
C ALA A 7 2.37 -1.36 -5.82
N ILE A 8 2.28 -0.83 -4.60
CA ILE A 8 2.04 -1.65 -3.39
C ILE A 8 0.53 -1.86 -3.21
N ASP A 9 -0.12 -2.48 -4.19
CA ASP A 9 -1.56 -2.77 -4.22
C ASP A 9 -1.89 -4.27 -4.16
N ASP A 10 -0.87 -5.11 -4.05
CA ASP A 10 -0.96 -6.57 -3.93
C ASP A 10 -0.28 -7.07 -2.65
N GLU A 11 -0.82 -8.13 -2.07
CA GLU A 11 -0.32 -8.74 -0.84
C GLU A 11 1.15 -9.14 -0.95
N SER A 12 1.56 -9.73 -2.08
CA SER A 12 2.92 -10.22 -2.27
C SER A 12 3.94 -9.07 -2.28
N VAL A 13 3.57 -7.93 -2.86
CA VAL A 13 4.41 -6.74 -2.92
C VAL A 13 4.54 -6.11 -1.53
N ALA A 14 3.41 -5.94 -0.82
CA ALA A 14 3.41 -5.40 0.54
C ALA A 14 4.24 -6.27 1.50
N ARG A 15 4.05 -7.59 1.45
CA ARG A 15 4.78 -8.56 2.26
C ARG A 15 6.28 -8.55 1.93
N TYR A 16 6.62 -8.49 0.64
CA TYR A 16 8.01 -8.37 0.21
C TYR A 16 8.69 -7.14 0.83
N VAL A 17 8.07 -5.96 0.73
CA VAL A 17 8.63 -4.72 1.29
C VAL A 17 8.80 -4.83 2.80
N HIS A 18 7.80 -5.35 3.51
CA HIS A 18 7.85 -5.50 4.96
C HIS A 18 8.96 -6.47 5.41
N GLU A 19 9.04 -7.66 4.81
CA GLU A 19 10.06 -8.66 5.16
C GLU A 19 11.46 -8.24 4.72
N LYS A 20 11.59 -7.65 3.53
CA LYS A 20 12.87 -7.18 3.02
C LYS A 20 13.40 -6.05 3.88
N GLY A 21 12.54 -5.10 4.29
CA GLY A 21 12.88 -4.02 5.20
C GLY A 21 13.47 -4.54 6.51
N LYS A 22 12.80 -5.49 7.16
CA LYS A 22 13.33 -6.15 8.37
C LYS A 22 14.70 -6.78 8.16
N LYS A 23 14.90 -7.46 7.02
CA LYS A 23 16.16 -8.16 6.70
C LYS A 23 17.33 -7.22 6.38
N VAL A 24 17.09 -6.13 5.65
CA VAL A 24 18.18 -5.23 5.19
C VAL A 24 18.55 -4.17 6.21
N CYS A 25 17.61 -3.77 7.07
CA CYS A 25 17.86 -2.74 8.06
C CYS A 25 18.57 -3.28 9.31
N ASP A 26 18.69 -4.60 9.50
CA ASP A 26 19.38 -5.25 10.63
C ASP A 26 19.01 -4.64 12.00
N GLY A 27 17.73 -4.29 12.18
CA GLY A 27 17.21 -3.67 13.40
C GLY A 27 17.58 -2.19 13.61
N ILE A 28 18.24 -1.54 12.66
CA ILE A 28 18.61 -0.10 12.76
C ILE A 28 17.36 0.78 12.64
N VAL A 29 16.41 0.42 11.78
CA VAL A 29 15.13 1.11 11.58
C VAL A 29 14.00 0.12 11.28
N ASP A 30 12.78 0.50 11.64
CA ASP A 30 11.56 -0.23 11.29
C ASP A 30 10.96 0.29 9.98
N VAL A 31 10.71 -0.62 9.03
CA VAL A 31 10.08 -0.29 7.75
C VAL A 31 8.62 -0.77 7.76
N HIS A 32 7.71 0.21 7.80
CA HIS A 32 6.27 -0.01 7.72
C HIS A 32 5.76 0.43 6.35
N PRO A 33 5.33 -0.51 5.47
CA PRO A 33 4.82 -0.13 4.16
C PRO A 33 3.47 0.59 4.27
N ILE A 34 3.23 1.51 3.35
CA ILE A 34 1.91 2.09 3.08
C ILE A 34 1.47 1.52 1.73
N ALA A 35 0.26 0.97 1.67
CA ALA A 35 -0.30 0.35 0.48
C ALA A 35 -1.09 1.35 -0.38
N ALA A 36 -1.30 1.00 -1.64
CA ALA A 36 -2.18 1.75 -2.53
C ALA A 36 -3.63 1.63 -2.03
N ALA A 37 -4.39 2.72 -2.12
CA ALA A 37 -5.81 2.70 -1.77
C ALA A 37 -6.64 2.08 -2.91
N THR A 38 -6.21 2.27 -4.16
CA THR A 38 -6.83 1.68 -5.35
C THR A 38 -5.85 0.84 -6.16
N LYS A 39 -6.40 -0.12 -6.93
CA LYS A 39 -5.60 -0.95 -7.84
C LYS A 39 -4.87 -0.09 -8.86
N GLY A 40 -3.58 -0.30 -8.99
CA GLY A 40 -2.66 0.46 -9.83
C GLY A 40 -2.64 1.96 -9.52
N ARG A 41 -3.17 2.40 -8.37
CA ARG A 41 -3.36 3.82 -8.02
C ARG A 41 -4.21 4.58 -9.06
N GLN A 42 -5.25 3.94 -9.60
CA GLN A 42 -6.10 4.48 -10.68
C GLN A 42 -7.31 5.28 -10.18
N GLY A 43 -7.63 5.24 -8.88
CA GLY A 43 -8.76 5.97 -8.30
C GLY A 43 -10.15 5.38 -8.60
N SER A 44 -10.22 4.19 -9.21
CA SER A 44 -11.45 3.58 -9.75
C SER A 44 -11.94 2.33 -8.99
N GLU A 45 -11.03 1.51 -8.47
CA GLU A 45 -11.35 0.25 -7.77
C GLU A 45 -10.47 0.09 -6.53
N LEU A 46 -11.06 -0.27 -5.38
CA LEU A 46 -10.29 -0.51 -4.15
C LEU A 46 -9.26 -1.63 -4.32
N ALA A 47 -8.09 -1.44 -3.71
CA ALA A 47 -7.13 -2.51 -3.51
C ALA A 47 -7.67 -3.55 -2.50
N PRO A 48 -7.13 -4.78 -2.46
CA PRO A 48 -7.48 -5.81 -1.46
C PRO A 48 -7.00 -5.40 -0.05
N MET A 49 -7.73 -4.48 0.59
CA MET A 49 -7.28 -3.77 1.79
C MET A 49 -7.03 -4.71 2.98
N ALA A 50 -7.85 -5.75 3.15
CA ALA A 50 -7.72 -6.68 4.27
C ALA A 50 -6.41 -7.49 4.17
N GLU A 51 -6.13 -8.01 2.96
CA GLU A 51 -4.92 -8.75 2.64
C GLU A 51 -3.68 -7.86 2.79
N LEU A 52 -3.77 -6.60 2.36
CA LEU A 52 -2.69 -5.62 2.50
C LEU A 52 -2.37 -5.31 3.97
N VAL A 53 -3.38 -5.17 4.84
CA VAL A 53 -3.15 -5.04 6.30
C VAL A 53 -2.48 -6.29 6.86
N GLN A 54 -2.95 -7.49 6.48
CA GLN A 54 -2.33 -8.75 6.89
C GLN A 54 -0.88 -8.88 6.43
N ALA A 55 -0.53 -8.29 5.28
CA ALA A 55 0.83 -8.23 4.75
C ALA A 55 1.73 -7.19 5.44
N GLY A 56 1.18 -6.36 6.33
CA GLY A 56 1.93 -5.38 7.14
C GLY A 56 1.76 -3.92 6.71
N ALA A 57 0.80 -3.61 5.83
CA ALA A 57 0.50 -2.22 5.49
C ALA A 57 -0.08 -1.47 6.71
N VAL A 58 0.44 -0.28 6.99
CA VAL A 58 0.01 0.56 8.13
C VAL A 58 -0.88 1.74 7.72
N GLY A 59 -1.18 1.86 6.43
CA GLY A 59 -2.03 2.91 5.89
C GLY A 59 -2.23 2.75 4.38
N PHE A 60 -3.10 3.59 3.83
CA PHE A 60 -3.51 3.57 2.44
C PHE A 60 -3.39 4.96 1.80
N THR A 61 -2.88 5.02 0.57
CA THR A 61 -2.81 6.25 -0.22
C THR A 61 -2.57 5.93 -1.69
N ASP A 62 -3.04 6.76 -2.61
CA ASP A 62 -2.66 6.68 -4.02
C ASP A 62 -1.55 7.67 -4.40
N ASP A 63 -0.86 8.25 -3.40
CA ASP A 63 0.24 9.23 -3.49
C ASP A 63 0.87 9.38 -4.88
N GLY A 64 0.74 10.57 -5.47
CA GLY A 64 1.07 10.85 -6.87
C GLY A 64 -0.11 10.66 -7.85
N SER A 65 -1.22 10.05 -7.42
CA SER A 65 -2.46 9.87 -8.18
C SER A 65 -3.67 10.20 -7.29
N PRO A 66 -4.31 11.37 -7.42
CA PRO A 66 -5.47 11.71 -6.59
C PRO A 66 -6.67 10.79 -6.85
N ILE A 67 -7.35 10.35 -5.79
CA ILE A 67 -8.66 9.69 -5.89
C ILE A 67 -9.73 10.79 -6.05
N PHE A 68 -10.18 11.01 -7.29
CA PHE A 68 -11.17 12.05 -7.59
C PHE A 68 -12.60 11.68 -7.18
N SER A 69 -12.91 10.38 -7.12
CA SER A 69 -14.23 9.92 -6.70
C SER A 69 -14.39 10.01 -5.19
N ALA A 70 -15.27 10.91 -4.73
CA ALA A 70 -15.64 11.02 -3.33
C ALA A 70 -16.24 9.71 -2.77
N GLU A 71 -16.92 8.92 -3.61
CA GLU A 71 -17.44 7.61 -3.23
C GLU A 71 -16.30 6.62 -2.96
N ILE A 72 -15.31 6.54 -3.85
CA ILE A 72 -14.15 5.66 -3.67
C ILE A 72 -13.38 6.10 -2.42
N MET A 73 -13.09 7.39 -2.28
CA MET A 73 -12.39 7.90 -1.11
C MET A 73 -13.14 7.60 0.19
N ARG A 74 -14.48 7.74 0.18
CA ARG A 74 -15.32 7.38 1.34
C ARG A 74 -15.22 5.90 1.71
N ARG A 75 -15.01 5.01 0.75
CA ARG A 75 -14.87 3.56 1.00
C ARG A 75 -13.47 3.17 1.49
N VAL A 76 -12.46 4.02 1.27
CA VAL A 76 -11.09 3.85 1.76
C VAL A 76 -10.96 4.21 3.24
N LEU A 77 -11.80 5.12 3.74
CA LEU A 77 -11.84 5.60 5.13
C LEU A 77 -12.59 4.64 6.05
#